data_AF-A0A9E6EWN9-F1
#
_entry.id   AF-A0A9E6EWN9-F1
#
_cell.length_a   1.000
_cell.length_b   1.000
_cell.length_c   1.000
_cell.angle_alpha   90.00
_cell.angle_beta   90.00
_cell.angle_gamma   90.00
#
_symmetry.space_group_name_H-M   'P 1'
#
loop_
_entity.id
_entity.type
_entity.pdbx_description
1 polymer ?
#
loop_
_entity_poly.entity_id
_entity_poly.type
_entity_poly.pdbx_seq_one_letter_code
_entity_poly.pdbx_strand_id
1 'polypeptide(L)'
;NSTGLKATAGRYGGTYAHPDIAFEFGMWISAEFKIYLIKEFQRLKEDENNRLKLEWNLQRMLTKVNYHIHTDAIKENLIPSELTKYQINFVYANEADMLNMALFGMTAKQWRETNIKTEGNIRDAATIEQLVVLSNMESINAVLIHQGLPQSQRLIQLNKIAISQMKSLLANSSISKLK
;
A
#
# COMPACT_ATOMS: atom_id res chain seq x y z
N ASN A 1 -31.09 22.00 -41.66
CA ASN A 1 -29.88 22.80 -41.41
C ASN A 1 -29.46 22.64 -39.97
N SER A 2 -28.52 21.72 -39.71
CA SER A 2 -27.92 21.55 -38.38
C SER A 2 -26.86 22.62 -38.15
N THR A 3 -27.12 23.52 -37.21
CA THR A 3 -26.19 24.55 -36.75
C THR A 3 -25.18 23.93 -35.78
N GLY A 4 -23.91 23.89 -36.15
CA GLY A 4 -22.85 23.35 -35.30
C GLY A 4 -22.47 24.30 -34.16
N LEU A 5 -22.28 23.75 -32.96
CA LEU A 5 -21.73 24.48 -31.81
C LEU A 5 -20.22 24.66 -32.00
N LYS A 6 -19.75 25.91 -32.05
CA LYS A 6 -18.32 26.24 -32.18
C LYS A 6 -17.77 26.57 -30.79
N ALA A 7 -17.12 25.61 -30.14
CA ALA A 7 -16.48 25.82 -28.85
C ALA A 7 -15.07 26.43 -29.03
N THR A 8 -14.81 27.57 -28.41
CA THR A 8 -13.48 28.21 -28.39
C THR A 8 -12.72 27.82 -27.12
N ALA A 9 -11.49 27.35 -27.27
CA ALA A 9 -10.61 26.95 -26.17
C ALA A 9 -10.14 28.18 -25.35
N GLY A 10 -10.23 28.10 -24.01
CA GLY A 10 -9.72 29.12 -23.08
C GLY A 10 -8.21 29.04 -22.83
N ARG A 11 -7.70 29.83 -21.86
CA ARG A 11 -6.25 30.02 -21.57
C ARG A 11 -5.48 28.74 -21.17
N TYR A 12 -6.18 27.64 -20.85
CA TYR A 12 -5.64 26.29 -20.63
C TYR A 12 -6.45 25.22 -21.41
N GLY A 13 -6.96 25.59 -22.59
CA GLY A 13 -7.92 24.79 -23.31
C GLY A 13 -7.31 23.57 -24.03
N GLY A 14 -8.01 22.46 -23.95
CA GLY A 14 -7.81 21.25 -24.73
C GLY A 14 -9.15 20.66 -25.14
N THR A 15 -9.17 19.81 -26.17
CA THR A 15 -10.37 19.09 -26.59
C THR A 15 -10.44 17.77 -25.84
N TYR A 16 -11.38 17.68 -24.89
CA TYR A 16 -11.65 16.46 -24.14
C TYR A 16 -12.98 15.88 -24.63
N ALA A 17 -12.97 14.61 -24.98
CA ALA A 17 -14.17 13.88 -25.36
C ALA A 17 -14.17 12.53 -24.65
N HIS A 18 -15.36 12.03 -24.35
CA HIS A 18 -15.52 10.64 -23.96
C HIS A 18 -14.98 9.74 -25.08
N PRO A 19 -14.29 8.62 -24.79
CA PRO A 19 -13.67 7.76 -25.81
C PRO A 19 -14.65 7.38 -26.93
N ASP A 20 -15.88 7.00 -26.59
CA ASP A 20 -16.91 6.63 -27.57
C ASP A 20 -17.26 7.79 -28.52
N ILE A 21 -17.36 9.01 -27.99
CA ILE A 21 -17.62 10.21 -28.79
C ILE A 21 -16.43 10.51 -29.71
N ALA A 22 -15.20 10.31 -29.23
CA ALA A 22 -14.00 10.47 -30.03
C ALA A 22 -13.89 9.41 -31.14
N PHE A 23 -14.29 8.15 -30.88
CA PHE A 23 -14.32 7.09 -31.88
C PHE A 23 -15.36 7.35 -32.96
N GLU A 24 -16.55 7.83 -32.59
CA GLU A 24 -17.59 8.20 -33.57
C GLU A 24 -17.21 9.44 -34.37
N PHE A 25 -16.54 10.41 -33.76
CA PHE A 25 -15.96 11.54 -34.49
C PHE A 25 -14.86 11.09 -35.47
N GLY A 26 -14.01 10.14 -35.05
CA GLY A 26 -13.02 9.51 -35.92
C GLY A 26 -13.66 8.80 -37.11
N MET A 27 -14.81 8.14 -36.91
CA MET A 27 -15.61 7.53 -37.97
C MET A 27 -16.10 8.54 -38.99
N TRP A 28 -16.58 9.70 -38.51
CA TRP A 28 -17.08 10.78 -39.35
C TRP A 28 -15.98 11.36 -40.25
N ILE A 29 -14.71 11.30 -39.83
CA ILE A 29 -13.56 11.67 -40.63
C ILE A 29 -13.19 10.55 -41.63
N SER A 30 -12.99 9.32 -41.15
CA SER A 30 -12.70 8.14 -41.99
C SER A 30 -12.87 6.84 -41.20
N ALA A 31 -13.44 5.82 -41.85
CA ALA A 31 -13.54 4.47 -41.29
C ALA A 31 -12.17 3.85 -40.98
N GLU A 32 -11.16 4.11 -41.81
CA GLU A 32 -9.79 3.65 -41.59
C GLU A 32 -9.18 4.30 -40.35
N PHE A 33 -9.38 5.61 -40.19
CA PHE A 33 -8.90 6.36 -39.03
C PHE A 33 -9.55 5.87 -37.73
N LYS A 34 -10.86 5.55 -37.73
CA LYS A 34 -11.55 4.93 -36.58
C LYS A 34 -10.86 3.64 -36.14
N ILE A 35 -10.51 2.76 -37.08
CA ILE A 35 -9.86 1.48 -36.79
C ILE A 35 -8.47 1.71 -36.16
N TYR A 36 -7.68 2.62 -36.72
CA TYR A 36 -6.37 2.96 -36.15
C TYR A 36 -6.48 3.55 -34.74
N LEU A 37 -7.43 4.46 -34.53
CA LEU A 37 -7.68 5.10 -33.24
C LEU A 37 -8.10 4.07 -32.16
N ILE A 38 -8.98 3.13 -32.51
CA ILE A 38 -9.40 2.05 -31.59
C ILE A 38 -8.23 1.14 -31.24
N LYS A 39 -7.46 0.69 -32.24
CA LYS A 39 -6.31 -0.18 -32.02
C LYS A 39 -5.26 0.47 -31.12
N GLU A 40 -4.95 1.73 -31.38
CA GLU A 40 -3.94 2.44 -30.60
C GLU A 40 -4.42 2.74 -29.18
N PHE A 41 -5.70 3.07 -29.00
CA PHE A 41 -6.29 3.22 -27.68
C PHE A 41 -6.26 1.90 -26.88
N GLN A 42 -6.60 0.77 -27.52
CA GLN A 42 -6.53 -0.55 -26.89
C GLN A 42 -5.09 -0.91 -26.51
N ARG A 43 -4.12 -0.69 -27.41
CA ARG A 43 -2.69 -0.92 -27.15
C ARG A 43 -2.21 -0.13 -25.93
N LEU A 44 -2.53 1.16 -25.88
CA LEU A 44 -2.16 2.02 -24.75
C LEU A 44 -2.83 1.56 -23.44
N LYS A 45 -4.08 1.11 -23.50
CA LYS A 45 -4.79 0.54 -22.34
C LYS A 45 -4.17 -0.76 -21.84
N GLU A 46 -3.74 -1.64 -22.73
CA GLU A 46 -3.06 -2.88 -22.37
C GLU A 46 -1.69 -2.61 -21.74
N ASP A 47 -0.89 -1.72 -22.34
CA ASP A 47 0.42 -1.31 -21.81
C ASP A 47 0.30 -0.69 -20.41
N GLU A 48 -0.68 0.22 -20.22
CA GLU A 48 -0.99 0.84 -18.93
C GLU A 48 -1.36 -0.23 -17.88
N ASN A 49 -2.27 -1.15 -18.23
CA ASN A 49 -2.72 -2.21 -17.32
C ASN A 49 -1.60 -3.19 -16.97
N ASN A 50 -0.74 -3.54 -17.94
CA ASN A 50 0.41 -4.43 -17.73
C ASN A 50 1.42 -3.79 -16.76
N ARG A 51 1.72 -2.51 -16.93
CA ARG A 51 2.61 -1.78 -16.01
C ARG A 51 2.05 -1.73 -14.59
N LEU A 52 0.77 -1.40 -14.44
CA LEU A 52 0.10 -1.34 -13.15
C LEU A 52 0.06 -2.71 -12.45
N LYS A 53 -0.24 -3.78 -13.19
CA LYS A 53 -0.21 -5.16 -12.65
C LYS A 53 1.19 -5.55 -12.18
N LEU A 54 2.23 -5.18 -12.92
CA LEU A 54 3.61 -5.49 -12.56
C LEU A 54 4.01 -4.81 -11.25
N GLU A 55 3.70 -3.52 -11.10
CA GLU A 55 3.96 -2.76 -9.88
C GLU A 55 3.21 -3.34 -8.68
N TRP A 56 1.92 -3.65 -8.86
CA TRP A 56 1.10 -4.25 -7.81
C TRP A 56 1.58 -5.66 -7.41
N ASN A 57 2.04 -6.47 -8.37
CA ASN A 57 2.63 -7.77 -8.10
C ASN A 57 3.95 -7.65 -7.33
N LEU A 58 4.79 -6.69 -7.67
CA LEU A 58 6.06 -6.44 -6.99
C LEU A 58 5.83 -6.03 -5.53
N GLN A 59 4.88 -5.12 -5.27
CA GLN A 59 4.52 -4.70 -3.92
C GLN A 59 4.07 -5.89 -3.06
N ARG A 60 3.17 -6.74 -3.58
CA ARG A 60 2.71 -7.93 -2.86
C ARG A 60 3.83 -8.94 -2.61
N MET A 61 4.72 -9.13 -3.59
CA MET A 61 5.86 -10.03 -3.44
C MET A 61 6.81 -9.54 -2.35
N LEU A 62 7.12 -8.24 -2.32
CA LEU A 62 7.93 -7.62 -1.27
C LEU A 62 7.29 -7.79 0.10
N THR A 63 5.99 -7.49 0.27
CA THR A 63 5.28 -7.71 1.54
C THR A 63 5.34 -9.17 2.00
N LYS A 64 5.16 -10.13 1.09
CA LYS A 64 5.21 -11.55 1.42
C LYS A 64 6.61 -12.01 1.85
N VAL A 65 7.64 -11.59 1.12
CA VAL A 65 9.04 -11.88 1.46
C VAL A 65 9.38 -11.27 2.83
N ASN A 66 8.98 -10.03 3.07
CA ASN A 66 9.19 -9.32 4.32
C ASN A 66 8.56 -10.04 5.53
N TYR A 67 7.31 -10.50 5.39
CA TYR A 67 6.63 -11.27 6.43
C TYR A 67 7.37 -12.58 6.77
N HIS A 68 7.88 -13.28 5.75
CA HIS A 68 8.67 -14.50 5.96
C HIS A 68 9.98 -14.21 6.70
N ILE A 69 10.74 -13.22 6.26
CA ILE A 69 12.01 -12.82 6.89
C ILE A 69 11.79 -12.45 8.37
N HIS A 70 10.74 -11.69 8.68
CA HIS A 70 10.41 -11.34 10.07
C HIS A 70 10.03 -12.56 10.91
N THR A 71 9.19 -13.44 10.36
CA THR A 71 8.79 -14.66 11.05
C THR A 71 9.98 -15.57 11.34
N ASP A 72 10.91 -15.69 10.41
CA ASP A 72 12.10 -16.52 10.53
C ASP A 72 13.09 -15.91 11.53
N ALA A 73 13.30 -14.60 11.51
CA ALA A 73 14.13 -13.90 12.50
C ALA A 73 13.65 -14.14 13.94
N ILE A 74 12.33 -14.11 14.17
CA ILE A 74 11.74 -14.44 15.48
C ILE A 74 12.02 -15.91 15.84
N LYS A 75 11.81 -16.85 14.91
CA LYS A 75 12.05 -18.28 15.16
C LYS A 75 13.50 -18.58 15.52
N GLU A 76 14.44 -18.00 14.79
CA GLU A 76 15.86 -18.34 14.94
C GLU A 76 16.51 -17.71 16.18
N ASN A 77 16.06 -16.51 16.58
CA ASN A 77 16.75 -15.72 17.60
C ASN A 77 15.95 -15.54 18.90
N LEU A 78 14.62 -15.59 18.85
CA LEU A 78 13.76 -15.33 20.00
C LEU A 78 13.06 -16.60 20.53
N ILE A 79 12.97 -17.67 19.74
CA ILE A 79 12.32 -18.92 20.13
C ILE A 79 13.38 -20.01 20.40
N PRO A 80 13.67 -20.32 21.67
CA PRO A 80 14.44 -21.51 22.02
C PRO A 80 13.77 -22.82 21.59
N SER A 81 14.59 -23.84 21.31
CA SER A 81 14.19 -25.13 20.74
C SER A 81 13.21 -25.96 21.60
N GLU A 82 13.11 -25.64 22.90
CA GLU A 82 12.34 -26.42 23.88
C GLU A 82 11.02 -25.74 24.29
N LEU A 83 10.65 -24.62 23.65
CA LEU A 83 9.42 -23.92 24.02
C LEU A 83 8.15 -24.66 23.59
N THR A 84 7.14 -24.61 24.46
CA THR A 84 5.80 -25.09 24.13
C THR A 84 5.12 -24.19 23.10
N LYS A 85 4.15 -24.74 22.34
CA LYS A 85 3.35 -23.96 21.36
C LYS A 85 2.71 -22.71 21.97
N TYR A 86 2.29 -22.77 23.24
CA TYR A 86 1.71 -21.64 23.94
C TYR A 86 2.73 -20.50 24.15
N GLN A 87 3.95 -20.84 24.59
CA GLN A 87 5.02 -19.87 24.78
C GLN A 87 5.46 -19.25 23.44
N ILE A 88 5.52 -20.05 22.38
CA ILE A 88 5.80 -19.57 21.02
C ILE A 88 4.76 -18.53 20.59
N ASN A 89 3.47 -18.84 20.76
CA ASN A 89 2.39 -17.91 20.45
C ASN A 89 2.47 -16.62 21.29
N PHE A 90 2.90 -16.72 22.55
CA PHE A 90 3.10 -15.56 23.40
C PHE A 90 4.23 -14.66 22.89
N VAL A 91 5.36 -15.22 22.46
CA VAL A 91 6.47 -14.45 21.87
C VAL A 91 6.02 -13.74 20.60
N TYR A 92 5.28 -14.43 19.71
CA TYR A 92 4.73 -13.80 18.50
C TYR A 92 3.75 -12.68 18.82
N ALA A 93 2.84 -12.89 19.77
CA ALA A 93 1.88 -11.86 20.19
C ALA A 93 2.59 -10.64 20.79
N ASN A 94 3.64 -10.86 21.58
CA ASN A 94 4.44 -9.80 22.19
C ASN A 94 5.18 -8.96 21.12
N GLU A 95 5.84 -9.61 20.15
CA GLU A 95 6.49 -8.89 19.05
C GLU A 95 5.48 -8.13 18.17
N ALA A 96 4.29 -8.70 17.94
CA ALA A 96 3.22 -8.00 17.23
C ALA A 96 2.71 -6.77 18.01
N ASP A 97 2.54 -6.89 19.33
CA ASP A 97 2.16 -5.77 20.18
C ASP A 97 3.25 -4.70 20.25
N MET A 98 4.54 -5.07 20.23
CA MET A 98 5.65 -4.11 20.14
C MET A 98 5.57 -3.28 18.86
N LEU A 99 5.26 -3.90 17.71
CA LEU A 99 5.04 -3.19 16.45
C LEU A 99 3.81 -2.28 16.50
N ASN A 100 2.72 -2.74 17.13
CA ASN A 100 1.52 -1.93 17.33
C ASN A 100 1.82 -0.72 18.22
N MET A 101 2.58 -0.91 19.31
CA MET A 101 3.04 0.17 20.18
C MET A 101 3.91 1.17 19.43
N ALA A 102 4.80 0.70 18.54
CA ALA A 102 5.68 1.56 17.75
C ALA A 102 4.91 2.49 16.80
N LEU A 103 3.81 2.03 16.20
CA LEU A 103 3.03 2.79 15.21
C LEU A 103 1.83 3.53 15.82
N PHE A 104 1.02 2.83 16.62
CA PHE A 104 -0.27 3.28 17.11
C PHE A 104 -0.23 3.75 18.57
N GLY A 105 0.88 3.48 19.29
CA GLY A 105 1.01 3.82 20.72
C GLY A 105 0.14 2.97 21.65
N MET A 106 -0.43 1.87 21.16
CA MET A 106 -1.29 0.97 21.94
C MET A 106 -1.14 -0.48 21.52
N THR A 107 -1.43 -1.41 22.43
CA THR A 107 -1.48 -2.86 22.15
C THR A 107 -2.80 -3.26 21.51
N ALA A 108 -2.86 -4.46 20.92
CA ALA A 108 -4.09 -5.01 20.37
C ALA A 108 -5.21 -5.12 21.44
N LYS A 109 -4.82 -5.39 22.70
CA LYS A 109 -5.76 -5.45 23.83
C LYS A 109 -6.33 -4.07 24.16
N GLN A 110 -5.48 -3.05 24.30
CA GLN A 110 -5.92 -1.68 24.58
C GLN A 110 -6.82 -1.13 23.46
N TRP A 111 -6.50 -1.47 22.22
CA TRP A 111 -7.32 -1.09 21.07
C TRP A 111 -8.72 -1.72 21.14
N ARG A 112 -8.83 -3.01 21.47
CA ARG A 112 -10.12 -3.70 21.65
C ARG A 112 -10.94 -3.12 22.80
N GLU A 113 -10.30 -2.77 23.91
CA GLU A 113 -10.95 -2.13 25.05
C GLU A 113 -11.51 -0.74 24.69
N THR A 114 -10.84 -0.02 23.79
CA THR A 114 -11.29 1.30 23.33
C THR A 114 -12.35 1.19 22.22
N ASN A 115 -12.32 0.12 21.43
CA ASN A 115 -13.17 -0.09 20.25
C ASN A 115 -14.13 -1.30 20.41
N ILE A 116 -14.87 -1.34 21.52
CA ILE A 116 -15.76 -2.47 21.89
C ILE A 116 -16.85 -2.74 20.84
N LYS A 117 -17.27 -1.73 20.08
CA LYS A 117 -18.36 -1.83 19.09
C LYS A 117 -17.88 -2.13 17.66
N THR A 118 -16.57 -2.15 17.42
CA THR A 118 -16.01 -2.32 16.08
C THR A 118 -15.57 -3.77 15.92
N GLU A 119 -16.14 -4.49 14.96
CA GLU A 119 -15.65 -5.82 14.59
C GLU A 119 -14.31 -5.70 13.87
N GLY A 120 -13.32 -6.48 14.29
CA GLY A 120 -11.99 -6.53 13.67
C GLY A 120 -10.82 -6.36 14.63
N ASN A 121 -9.65 -6.10 14.06
CA ASN A 121 -8.39 -5.82 14.75
C ASN A 121 -7.91 -4.40 14.41
N ILE A 122 -6.92 -3.90 15.16
CA ILE A 122 -6.28 -2.59 14.94
C ILE A 122 -5.80 -2.38 13.51
N ARG A 123 -5.37 -3.45 12.83
CA ARG A 123 -4.92 -3.43 11.44
C ARG A 123 -6.07 -3.20 10.45
N ASP A 124 -7.28 -3.69 10.76
CA ASP A 124 -8.45 -3.52 9.89
C ASP A 124 -8.99 -2.08 9.92
N ALA A 125 -8.74 -1.37 11.02
CA ALA A 125 -9.07 0.04 11.19
C ALA A 125 -7.93 0.99 10.76
N ALA A 126 -6.78 0.46 10.32
CA ALA A 126 -5.62 1.26 9.94
C ALA A 126 -5.75 1.81 8.52
N THR A 127 -5.15 2.99 8.27
CA THR A 127 -5.07 3.53 6.91
C THR A 127 -4.06 2.76 6.06
N ILE A 128 -4.15 2.91 4.73
CA ILE A 128 -3.20 2.28 3.79
C ILE A 128 -1.77 2.70 4.12
N GLU A 129 -1.54 3.98 4.44
CA GLU A 129 -0.24 4.51 4.81
C GLU A 129 0.30 3.83 6.08
N GLN A 130 -0.56 3.65 7.08
CA GLN A 130 -0.19 2.96 8.32
C GLN A 130 0.16 1.49 8.07
N LEU A 131 -0.59 0.79 7.21
CA LEU A 131 -0.29 -0.59 6.83
C LEU A 131 1.05 -0.73 6.09
N VAL A 132 1.39 0.23 5.22
CA VAL A 132 2.68 0.28 4.53
C VAL A 132 3.83 0.47 5.53
N VAL A 133 3.69 1.43 6.46
CA VAL A 133 4.70 1.65 7.51
C VAL A 133 4.84 0.42 8.40
N LEU A 134 3.74 -0.23 8.77
CA LEU A 134 3.76 -1.45 9.57
C LEU A 134 4.52 -2.58 8.88
N SER A 135 4.26 -2.83 7.60
CA SER A 135 4.98 -3.86 6.82
C SER A 135 6.48 -3.57 6.71
N ASN A 136 6.85 -2.30 6.58
CA ASN A 136 8.25 -1.92 6.55
C ASN A 136 8.91 -2.11 7.93
N MET A 137 8.23 -1.76 9.01
CA MET A 137 8.72 -1.99 10.37
C MET A 137 8.90 -3.48 10.69
N GLU A 138 8.01 -4.37 10.22
CA GLU A 138 8.20 -5.82 10.34
C GLU A 138 9.55 -6.25 9.74
N SER A 139 9.88 -5.74 8.55
CA SER A 139 11.16 -6.02 7.86
C SER A 139 12.36 -5.51 8.65
N ILE A 140 12.29 -4.28 9.13
CA ILE A 140 13.38 -3.66 9.90
C ILE A 140 13.55 -4.38 11.23
N ASN A 141 12.47 -4.74 11.89
CA ASN A 141 12.52 -5.46 13.15
C ASN A 141 13.23 -6.81 13.01
N ALA A 142 13.04 -7.51 11.90
CA ALA A 142 13.76 -8.75 11.60
C ALA A 142 15.28 -8.55 11.60
N VAL A 143 15.75 -7.49 10.92
CA VAL A 143 17.17 -7.12 10.90
C VAL A 143 17.69 -6.79 12.29
N LEU A 144 16.91 -6.02 13.07
CA LEU A 144 17.31 -5.65 14.43
C LEU A 144 17.36 -6.86 15.38
N ILE A 145 16.49 -7.86 15.18
CA ILE A 145 16.52 -9.13 15.90
C ILE A 145 17.82 -9.89 15.60
N HIS A 146 18.19 -10.01 14.32
CA HIS A 146 19.45 -10.66 13.93
C HIS A 146 20.70 -9.94 14.45
N GLN A 147 20.63 -8.62 14.63
CA GLN A 147 21.69 -7.84 15.26
C GLN A 147 21.76 -8.02 16.80
N GLY A 148 20.85 -8.80 17.38
CA GLY A 148 20.79 -9.07 18.82
C GLY A 148 20.30 -7.88 19.65
N LEU A 149 19.61 -6.89 19.04
CA LEU A 149 19.14 -5.73 19.79
C LEU A 149 18.01 -6.10 20.77
N PRO A 150 18.07 -5.62 22.03
CA PRO A 150 17.00 -5.78 22.99
C PRO A 150 15.69 -5.17 22.50
N GLN A 151 14.56 -5.81 22.81
CA GLN A 151 13.22 -5.39 22.36
C GLN A 151 12.92 -3.92 22.70
N SER A 152 13.35 -3.45 23.88
CA SER A 152 13.17 -2.05 24.31
C SER A 152 13.89 -1.05 23.40
N GLN A 153 15.11 -1.38 22.96
CA GLN A 153 15.87 -0.55 22.01
C GLN A 153 15.24 -0.59 20.62
N ARG A 154 14.80 -1.77 20.18
CA ARG A 154 14.10 -1.96 18.91
C ARG A 154 12.83 -1.10 18.85
N LEU A 155 12.01 -1.12 19.90
CA LEU A 155 10.79 -0.31 19.99
C LEU A 155 11.07 1.19 19.79
N ILE A 156 12.10 1.73 20.46
CA ILE A 156 12.46 3.16 20.33
C ILE A 156 12.90 3.49 18.90
N GLN A 157 13.71 2.62 18.29
CA GLN A 157 14.15 2.83 16.91
C GLN A 157 12.99 2.73 15.91
N LEU A 158 12.15 1.70 16.04
CA LEU A 158 10.99 1.47 15.18
C LEU A 158 9.99 2.61 15.28
N ASN A 159 9.73 3.15 16.47
CA ASN A 159 8.86 4.32 16.64
C ASN A 159 9.41 5.57 15.92
N LYS A 160 10.72 5.85 16.03
CA LYS A 160 11.35 6.95 15.29
C LYS A 160 11.22 6.79 13.78
N ILE A 161 11.41 5.56 13.30
CA ILE A 161 11.27 5.21 11.89
C ILE A 161 9.82 5.37 11.43
N ALA A 162 8.84 4.87 12.20
CA ALA A 162 7.42 5.02 11.92
C ALA A 162 7.02 6.48 11.80
N ILE A 163 7.43 7.34 12.74
CA ILE A 163 7.14 8.78 12.72
C ILE A 163 7.72 9.41 11.44
N SER A 164 8.97 9.09 11.10
CA SER A 164 9.63 9.62 9.91
C SER A 164 8.93 9.19 8.61
N GLN A 165 8.54 7.92 8.51
CA GLN A 165 7.84 7.38 7.34
C GLN A 165 6.43 7.93 7.22
N MET A 166 5.66 7.98 8.31
CA MET A 166 4.33 8.58 8.32
C MET A 166 4.37 10.05 7.90
N LYS A 167 5.34 10.83 8.41
CA LYS A 167 5.53 12.22 8.00
C LYS A 167 5.82 12.33 6.50
N SER A 168 6.65 11.44 5.97
CA SER A 168 7.01 11.42 4.55
C SER A 168 5.84 11.03 3.66
N LEU A 169 5.05 10.03 4.05
CA LEU A 169 3.87 9.58 3.31
C LEU A 169 2.75 10.63 3.32
N LEU A 170 2.50 11.27 4.46
CA LEU A 170 1.49 12.33 4.58
C LEU A 170 1.89 13.62 3.86
N ALA A 171 3.19 13.92 3.79
CA ALA A 171 3.71 15.07 3.03
C ALA A 171 3.68 14.83 1.51
N ASN A 172 3.60 13.57 1.06
CA ASN A 172 3.61 13.23 -0.35
C ASN A 172 2.18 13.27 -0.92
N SER A 173 1.84 14.39 -1.56
CA SER A 173 0.54 14.63 -2.22
C SER A 173 0.21 13.67 -3.37
N SER A 174 1.13 12.77 -3.71
CA SER A 174 0.93 11.69 -4.69
C SER A 174 0.04 10.57 -4.14
N ILE A 175 0.07 10.31 -2.83
CA ILE A 175 -0.68 9.21 -2.19
C ILE A 175 -2.17 9.56 -2.04
N SER A 176 -2.51 10.85 -1.92
CA SER A 176 -3.91 11.29 -1.90
C SER A 176 -4.65 11.03 -3.22
N LYS A 177 -3.93 10.75 -4.33
CA LYS A 177 -4.51 10.38 -5.63
C LYS A 177 -4.81 8.88 -5.77
N LEU A 178 -4.44 8.05 -4.79
CA LEU A 178 -4.77 6.62 -4.74
C LEU A 178 -6.03 6.32 -3.91
N LYS A 179 -6.66 7.35 -3.31
CA LYS A 179 -7.95 7.25 -2.62
C LYS A 179 -9.13 7.32 -3.58
#